data_AF-A0A1H0JYG7-F1
#
_entry.id   AF-A0A1H0JYG7-F1
#
_cell.length_a   1.000
_cell.length_b   1.000
_cell.length_c   1.000
_cell.angle_alpha   90.00
_cell.angle_beta   90.00
_cell.angle_gamma   90.00
#
_symmetry.space_group_name_H-M   'P 1'
#
loop_
_entity.id
_entity.type
_entity.pdbx_description
1 polymer ?
#
loop_
_entity_poly.entity_id
_entity_poly.type
_entity_poly.pdbx_seq_one_letter_code
_entity_poly.pdbx_strand_id
1 'polypeptide(L)' 'MAAAAEQPLSIERLRADGWEIAGYTGTFDNRSSLILFRKQDRSHLVQCSVLYDVTRNPRVVTNCYELH' A
#
# COMPACT_ATOMS: atom_id res chain seq x y z
N MET A 1 -25.50 -14.46 -5.70
CA MET A 1 -24.97 -13.41 -4.81
C MET A 1 -23.67 -12.94 -5.41
N ALA A 2 -23.61 -11.72 -5.95
CA ALA A 2 -22.36 -11.17 -6.46
C ALA A 2 -21.51 -10.78 -5.26
N ALA A 3 -20.31 -11.36 -5.13
CA ALA A 3 -19.31 -10.86 -4.20
C ALA A 3 -19.07 -9.40 -4.58
N ALA A 4 -19.36 -8.47 -3.65
CA ALA A 4 -18.90 -7.11 -3.81
C ALA A 4 -17.39 -7.19 -3.99
N ALA A 5 -16.87 -6.73 -5.13
CA ALA A 5 -15.43 -6.68 -5.35
C ALA A 5 -14.85 -5.86 -4.19
N GLU A 6 -14.06 -6.53 -3.34
CA GLU A 6 -13.39 -5.89 -2.22
C GLU A 6 -12.67 -4.66 -2.79
N GLN A 7 -12.95 -3.49 -2.24
CA GLN A 7 -12.30 -2.26 -2.71
C GLN A 7 -10.79 -2.46 -2.58
N PRO A 8 -10.00 -2.19 -3.65
CA PRO A 8 -8.58 -2.44 -3.59
C PRO A 8 -7.95 -1.66 -2.43
N LEU A 9 -7.11 -2.33 -1.66
CA LEU A 9 -6.38 -1.71 -0.55
C LEU A 9 -5.63 -0.47 -1.07
N SER A 10 -5.78 0.63 -0.36
CA SER A 10 -5.08 1.88 -0.64
C SER A 10 -4.44 2.42 0.64
N ILE A 11 -3.42 3.27 0.47
CA ILE A 11 -2.74 3.90 1.60
C ILE A 11 -3.73 4.73 2.43
N GLU A 12 -4.60 5.49 1.76
CA GLU A 12 -5.62 6.35 2.39
C GLU A 12 -6.60 5.49 3.19
N ARG A 13 -7.04 4.36 2.63
CA ARG A 13 -7.96 3.46 3.31
C ARG A 13 -7.31 2.81 4.52
N LEU A 14 -6.08 2.32 4.40
CA LEU A 14 -5.33 1.77 5.52
C LEU A 14 -5.19 2.79 6.65
N ARG A 15 -4.86 4.05 6.33
CA ARG A 15 -4.80 5.13 7.30
C ARG A 15 -6.15 5.41 7.98
N ALA A 16 -7.23 5.51 7.20
CA ALA A 16 -8.57 5.73 7.72
C ALA A 16 -9.04 4.57 8.63
N ASP A 17 -8.63 3.33 8.31
CA ASP A 17 -8.98 2.12 9.04
C ASP A 17 -8.08 1.85 10.26
N GLY A 18 -7.20 2.79 10.61
CA GLY A 18 -6.37 2.74 11.81
C GLY A 18 -5.10 1.88 11.70
N TRP A 19 -4.64 1.59 10.47
CA TRP A 19 -3.34 0.97 10.27
C TRP A 19 -2.20 1.99 10.51
N GLU A 20 -1.19 1.56 11.25
CA GLU A 20 0.00 2.33 11.55
C GLU A 20 1.13 1.98 10.59
N ILE A 21 1.97 2.96 10.23
CA ILE A 21 3.22 2.67 9.50
C ILE A 21 4.19 2.02 10.47
N ALA A 22 4.60 0.78 10.16
CA ALA A 22 5.65 0.05 10.85
C ALA A 22 7.04 0.38 10.31
N GLY A 23 7.13 0.74 9.03
CA GLY A 23 8.39 1.12 8.39
C GLY A 23 8.19 1.55 6.95
N TYR A 24 9.19 2.20 6.38
CA TYR A 24 9.23 2.54 4.95
C TYR A 24 10.66 2.50 4.44
N THR A 25 10.82 2.22 3.16
CA THR A 25 12.10 2.29 2.44
C THR A 25 11.86 2.77 1.02
N GLY A 26 12.89 3.30 0.37
CA GLY A 26 12.83 3.77 -1.00
C GLY A 26 14.08 3.41 -1.78
N THR A 27 13.97 3.44 -3.11
CA THR A 27 15.12 3.30 -4.01
C THR A 27 15.95 4.59 -4.01
N PHE A 28 17.24 4.48 -4.31
CA PHE A 28 18.16 5.64 -4.35
C PHE A 28 17.73 6.73 -5.34
N ASP A 29 17.04 6.35 -6.41
CA ASP A 29 16.51 7.26 -7.42
C ASP A 29 15.12 7.84 -7.08
N ASN A 30 14.59 7.55 -5.88
CA ASN A 30 13.27 7.95 -5.39
C ASN A 30 12.10 7.56 -6.32
N ARG A 31 12.30 6.59 -7.23
CA ARG A 31 11.25 6.13 -8.13
C ARG A 31 10.35 5.08 -7.51
N SER A 32 10.83 4.33 -6.53
CA SER A 32 10.01 3.33 -5.85
C SER A 32 10.13 3.45 -4.34
N SER A 33 8.99 3.33 -3.65
CA SER A 33 8.90 3.30 -2.21
C SER A 33 8.09 2.09 -1.76
N LEU A 34 8.50 1.45 -0.67
CA LEU A 34 7.76 0.42 0.04
C LEU A 34 7.37 0.96 1.40
N ILE A 35 6.10 0.78 1.77
CA ILE A 35 5.54 1.19 3.05
C ILE A 35 4.92 -0.04 3.69
N LEU A 36 5.32 -0.34 4.91
CA LEU A 36 4.80 -1.44 5.69
C LEU A 36 3.84 -0.92 6.74
N PHE A 37 2.63 -1.47 6.75
CA PHE A 37 1.58 -1.17 7.69
C PHE A 37 1.37 -2.34 8.65
N ARG A 38 1.07 -2.01 9.91
CA ARG A 38 0.66 -2.93 10.97
C ARG A 38 -0.62 -2.46 11.63
N LYS A 39 -1.37 -3.37 12.23
CA LYS A 39 -2.53 -3.04 13.07
C LYS A 39 -2.54 -3.95 14.28
N GLN A 40 -2.79 -3.41 15.47
CA GLN A 40 -2.62 -4.16 16.73
C GLN A 40 -3.50 -5.41 16.83
N ASP A 41 -4.69 -5.37 16.23
CA ASP A 41 -5.69 -6.45 16.25
C ASP A 41 -5.58 -7.41 15.05
N ARG A 42 -4.55 -7.25 14.19
CA ARG A 42 -4.32 -8.10 13.02
C ARG A 42 -2.94 -8.75 13.08
N SER A 43 -2.90 -10.03 12.75
CA SER A 43 -1.65 -10.81 12.72
C SER A 43 -0.84 -10.61 11.44
N HIS A 44 -1.49 -10.17 10.36
CA HIS A 44 -0.83 -9.92 9.08
C HIS A 44 -0.40 -8.45 8.96
N LEU A 45 0.58 -8.21 8.09
CA LEU A 45 1.01 -6.86 7.70
C LEU A 45 0.40 -6.50 6.35
N VAL A 46 0.37 -5.22 6.02
CA VAL A 46 0.05 -4.77 4.66
C VAL A 46 1.24 -4.03 4.10
N GLN A 47 1.72 -4.44 2.92
CA GLN A 47 2.76 -3.72 2.20
C GLN A 47 2.16 -2.95 1.04
N CYS A 48 2.44 -1.66 0.97
CA CYS A 48 2.14 -0.81 -0.18
C CYS A 48 3.44 -0.48 -0.92
N SER A 49 3.45 -0.72 -2.23
CA SER A 49 4.48 -0.24 -3.15
C SER A 49 3.97 0.98 -3.90
N VAL A 50 4.80 2.01 -4.01
CA VAL A 50 4.52 3.23 -4.78
C VAL A 50 5.62 3.36 -5.82
N LEU A 51 5.26 3.37 -7.09
CA LEU A 51 6.15 3.59 -8.22
C LEU A 51 5.83 4.93 -8.88
N TYR A 52 6.86 5.75 -9.10
CA TYR A 52 6.81 6.95 -9.93
C TYR A 52 7.43 6.67 -11.30
N ASP A 53 6.57 6.46 -12.30
CA ASP A 53 6.94 6.19 -13.69
C ASP A 53 6.53 7.37 -14.58
N VAL A 54 7.53 8.12 -15.06
CA VAL A 54 7.31 9.31 -15.92
C VAL A 54 6.72 8.99 -17.28
N THR A 55 6.74 7.71 -17.69
CA THR A 55 6.21 7.26 -18.98
C THR A 55 4.73 6.90 -18.92
N ARG A 56 4.14 6.78 -17.72
CA ARG A 56 2.73 6.42 -17.50
C ARG A 56 1.84 7.64 -17.23
N ASN A 57 0.53 7.45 -17.44
CA ASN A 57 -0.51 8.38 -17.01
C ASN A 57 -1.67 7.59 -16.35
N PRO A 58 -1.86 7.66 -15.02
CA PRO A 58 -1.13 8.48 -14.06
C PRO A 58 0.32 8.00 -13.85
N ARG A 59 1.20 8.93 -13.50
CA ARG A 59 2.64 8.65 -13.26
C ARG A 59 2.88 7.84 -11.98
N VAL A 60 1.98 7.95 -11.01
CA VAL A 60 2.06 7.22 -9.75
C VAL A 60 1.24 5.95 -9.88
N VAL A 61 1.86 4.82 -9.57
CA VAL A 61 1.19 3.52 -9.45
C VAL A 61 1.37 3.04 -8.02
N THR A 62 0.26 2.76 -7.34
CA THR A 62 0.26 2.24 -5.98
C THR A 62 -0.36 0.85 -5.96
N ASN A 63 0.31 -0.11 -5.35
CA ASN A 63 -0.23 -1.45 -5.12
C ASN A 63 -0.03 -1.84 -3.66
N CYS A 64 -1.13 -2.17 -2.96
CA CYS A 64 -1.13 -2.63 -1.59
C CYS A 64 -1.60 -4.09 -1.50
N TYR A 65 -0.97 -4.89 -0.65
CA TYR A 65 -1.32 -6.30 -0.46
C TYR A 65 -1.01 -6.77 0.96
N GLU A 66 -1.81 -7.73 1.43
CA GLU A 66 -1.61 -8.40 2.71
C GLU A 66 -0.41 -9.35 2.65
N LEU A 67 0.34 -9.43 3.75
CA LEU A 67 1.44 -10.34 3.98
C LEU A 67 1.01 -11.34 5.07
N HIS A 68 0.69 -12.58 4.66
CA HIS A 68 0.29 -13.68 5.55
C HIS A 68 1.47 -14.53 5.99
#